data_AF-A0A532C2N2-F1
#
_entry.id   AF-A0A532C2N2-F1
#
_cell.length_a   1.000
_cell.length_b   1.000
_cell.length_c   1.000
_cell.angle_alpha   90.00
_cell.angle_beta   90.00
_cell.angle_gamma   90.00
#
_symmetry.space_group_name_H-M   'P 1'
#
loop_
_entity.id
_entity.type
_entity.pdbx_description
1 polymer ?
#
loop_
_entity_poly.entity_id
_entity_poly.type
_entity_poly.pdbx_seq_one_letter_code
_entity_poly.pdbx_strand_id
1 'polypeptide(L)'
;MKLLISWVLFIVVLMPGMLHAKEKEYREYRGLVVLEDRSGYQGPAPEVEVRIVGGFGSPSRTTAHGEFVIQLPNSLPPGTRIRISIIKEGWRISVPPNGETYVPLDENEISQVILLPKDSIKFLPEDQIERKYLSIRKKTKSGATPRSPFPRGEPKSDYVLSEGFWRAPALARRPLLLAVQDRFLWVKVFVVDATTTSCDTDVQIQNGDRYYESESFEKALQAYRRALECLMKEARSNKWAKTMVDAGLASYQIGIRGSGNAASASFKSAMGSYRQASEYYASQGLREEWALVQTNLGNVLSEQGIRAFGEEGKALLTNAVQTYGVALQTLSVETYPEEWATTQLNLGNTLSEQAIRAAVWEAKDLYPQAQKSFKSALDVFTVDRFPQQHATALLNLGNSLAEQGILVSGEEGNRLLREAVANYRGALKVYIPSRFPQQWAATQKNLGAALREQGVRTGGEAGTLLLAEAVTAYRAALTVYTQEQLPQQWAMTQSNLGAVLWYQGTRTGGEASKALIRQAINAFELALEVWTREALPAQWEQTMLILKIAKKTLDNMKTLSW
;
A
#
# COMPACT_ATOMS: atom_id res chain seq x y z
N MET A 1 14.16 79.82 37.60
CA MET A 1 14.50 80.87 36.64
C MET A 1 14.76 80.19 35.30
N LYS A 2 13.94 80.47 34.27
CA LYS A 2 14.16 80.09 32.85
C LYS A 2 15.55 80.64 32.43
N LEU A 3 16.36 80.01 31.56
CA LEU A 3 16.27 80.08 30.09
C LEU A 3 17.53 79.41 29.46
N LEU A 4 17.33 78.54 28.45
CA LEU A 4 17.91 78.59 27.07
C LEU A 4 19.45 78.45 26.90
N ILE A 5 19.99 77.45 26.16
CA ILE A 5 20.44 77.48 24.74
C ILE A 5 21.14 76.11 24.49
N SER A 6 20.64 75.19 23.64
CA SER A 6 20.87 75.01 22.19
C SER A 6 22.21 74.36 21.77
N TRP A 7 22.12 73.07 21.41
CA TRP A 7 22.79 72.30 20.34
C TRP A 7 24.33 72.25 20.19
N VAL A 8 24.92 71.06 20.43
CA VAL A 8 25.94 70.44 19.55
C VAL A 8 25.75 68.91 19.55
N LEU A 9 25.76 68.32 18.34
CA LEU A 9 25.65 66.90 18.01
C LEU A 9 26.57 65.99 18.83
N PHE A 10 26.04 64.86 19.33
CA PHE A 10 26.81 63.64 19.54
C PHE A 10 26.07 62.46 18.92
N ILE A 11 26.72 61.84 17.93
CA ILE A 11 26.31 60.59 17.31
C ILE A 11 26.39 59.51 18.39
N VAL A 12 25.23 59.07 18.88
CA VAL A 12 25.14 57.85 19.68
C VAL A 12 25.02 56.69 18.70
N VAL A 13 26.13 56.00 18.48
CA VAL A 13 26.13 54.62 17.97
C VAL A 13 25.46 53.77 19.05
N LEU A 14 24.15 53.61 18.97
CA LEU A 14 23.44 52.56 19.66
C LEU A 14 23.84 51.25 18.99
N MET A 15 24.86 50.58 19.52
CA MET A 15 25.03 49.15 19.35
C MET A 15 23.82 48.46 19.99
N PRO A 16 22.96 47.77 19.22
CA PRO A 16 22.06 46.81 19.82
C PRO A 16 22.93 45.65 20.28
N GLY A 17 22.88 45.35 21.58
CA GLY A 17 23.39 44.10 22.11
C GLY A 17 22.73 42.94 21.38
N MET A 18 23.42 42.43 20.36
CA MET A 18 23.24 41.05 19.93
C MET A 18 23.68 40.21 21.12
N LEU A 19 22.69 39.69 21.84
CA LEU A 19 22.78 38.35 22.41
C LEU A 19 23.33 37.46 21.30
N HIS A 20 24.65 37.30 21.27
CA HIS A 20 25.31 36.28 20.48
C HIS A 20 24.84 34.97 21.11
N ALA A 21 23.73 34.43 20.60
CA ALA A 21 23.42 33.04 20.75
C ALA A 21 24.65 32.32 20.19
N LYS A 22 25.50 31.83 21.09
CA LYS A 22 26.69 31.07 20.76
C LYS A 22 26.21 29.96 19.82
N GLU A 23 26.56 30.03 18.54
CA GLU A 23 26.13 29.03 17.55
C GLU A 23 26.49 27.65 18.10
N LYS A 24 25.52 26.73 18.10
CA LYS A 24 25.76 25.36 18.57
C LYS A 24 26.92 24.79 17.75
N GLU A 25 28.04 24.47 18.41
CA GLU A 25 29.22 23.86 17.78
C GLU A 25 28.99 22.38 17.35
N TYR A 26 27.76 21.89 17.47
CA TYR A 26 27.37 20.51 17.20
C TYR A 26 25.94 20.43 16.64
N ARG A 27 25.65 19.32 15.95
CA ARG A 27 24.30 18.91 15.54
C ARG A 27 23.84 17.72 16.36
N GLU A 28 22.55 17.58 16.56
CA GLU A 28 21.99 16.43 17.26
C GLU A 28 21.58 15.35 16.28
N TYR A 29 22.20 14.18 16.39
CA TYR A 29 21.77 12.98 15.70
C TYR A 29 20.83 12.18 16.61
N ARG A 30 19.55 12.15 16.23
CA ARG A 30 18.48 11.55 17.01
C ARG A 30 18.07 10.21 16.42
N GLY A 31 17.73 9.26 17.29
CA GLY A 31 17.22 7.99 16.82
C GLY A 31 16.57 7.15 17.90
N LEU A 32 16.04 6.01 17.47
CA LEU A 32 15.28 5.08 18.29
C LEU A 32 15.85 3.67 18.09
N VAL A 33 16.28 3.03 19.18
CA VAL A 33 16.73 1.63 19.16
C VAL A 33 15.57 0.72 19.57
N VAL A 34 15.23 -0.21 18.69
CA VAL A 34 14.12 -1.15 18.86
C VAL A 34 14.65 -2.58 18.91
N LEU A 35 14.20 -3.37 19.88
CA LEU A 35 14.39 -4.82 19.93
C LEU A 35 13.23 -5.48 19.20
N GLU A 36 13.52 -6.31 18.21
CA GLU A 36 12.52 -7.17 17.57
C GLU A 36 12.84 -8.63 17.88
N ASP A 37 11.97 -9.32 18.61
CA ASP A 37 12.19 -10.71 18.97
C ASP A 37 11.66 -11.70 17.92
N ARG A 38 11.79 -13.01 18.21
CA ARG A 38 11.39 -14.08 17.27
C ARG A 38 9.88 -14.20 17.06
N SER A 39 9.08 -13.61 17.94
CA SER A 39 7.61 -13.59 17.81
C SER A 39 7.14 -12.41 16.97
N GLY A 40 8.04 -11.51 16.57
CA GLY A 40 7.71 -10.25 15.90
C GLY A 40 7.29 -9.15 16.86
N TYR A 41 7.42 -9.36 18.18
CA TYR A 41 7.21 -8.31 19.17
C TYR A 41 8.34 -7.27 19.04
N GLN A 42 7.95 -6.01 18.90
CA GLN A 42 8.85 -4.86 18.88
C GLN A 42 8.71 -4.06 20.17
N GLY A 43 9.82 -3.82 20.84
CA GLY A 43 9.88 -3.02 22.07
C GLY A 43 11.10 -2.11 22.09
N PRO A 44 11.08 -1.03 22.91
CA PRO A 44 12.24 -0.16 23.04
C PRO A 44 13.45 -0.92 23.60
N ALA A 45 14.65 -0.53 23.20
CA ALA A 45 15.89 -1.05 23.78
C ALA A 45 16.45 -0.06 24.81
N PRO A 46 16.07 -0.14 26.10
CA PRO A 46 16.54 0.80 27.12
C PRO A 46 17.97 0.52 27.54
N GLU A 47 18.67 1.56 28.01
CA GLU A 47 20.00 1.49 28.62
C GLU A 47 21.10 0.89 27.71
N VAL A 48 20.93 1.01 26.40
CA VAL A 48 21.88 0.53 25.40
C VAL A 48 22.73 1.71 24.91
N GLU A 49 24.03 1.49 24.83
CA GLU A 49 24.96 2.51 24.35
C GLU A 49 25.06 2.48 22.81
N VAL A 50 24.88 3.65 22.22
CA VAL A 50 24.94 3.93 20.78
C VAL A 50 26.17 4.79 20.51
N ARG A 51 27.04 4.33 19.60
CA ARG A 51 28.27 5.02 19.19
C ARG A 51 28.36 5.15 17.69
N ILE A 52 29.01 6.20 17.20
CA ILE A 52 29.46 6.26 15.80
C ILE A 52 30.88 5.68 15.71
N VAL A 53 31.04 4.68 14.85
CA VAL A 53 32.35 4.07 14.54
C VAL A 53 33.23 5.13 13.91
N GLY A 54 34.43 5.33 14.47
CA GLY A 54 35.33 6.44 14.12
C GLY A 54 35.42 7.52 15.22
N GLY A 55 34.62 7.42 16.29
CA GLY A 55 34.72 8.30 17.45
C GLY A 55 34.11 9.69 17.25
N PHE A 56 33.24 9.84 16.24
CA PHE A 56 32.54 11.10 15.99
C PHE A 56 31.40 11.29 16.99
N GLY A 57 31.52 12.32 17.81
CA GLY A 57 30.51 12.70 18.80
C GLY A 57 30.55 11.89 20.10
N SER A 58 29.78 12.35 21.08
CA SER A 58 29.67 11.70 22.39
C SER A 58 28.76 10.46 22.30
N PRO A 59 29.17 9.28 22.78
CA PRO A 59 28.30 8.12 22.94
C PRO A 59 27.01 8.49 23.66
N SER A 60 25.89 7.95 23.19
CA SER A 60 24.58 8.19 23.79
C SER A 60 24.05 6.90 24.38
N ARG A 61 23.40 6.97 25.53
CA ARG A 61 22.69 5.82 26.12
C ARG A 61 21.19 6.01 25.93
N THR A 62 20.51 4.95 25.49
CA THR A 62 19.09 5.03 25.16
C THR A 62 18.20 5.20 26.39
N THR A 63 17.12 5.98 26.25
CA THR A 63 16.08 6.17 27.28
C THR A 63 15.24 4.92 27.51
N ALA A 64 14.32 4.96 28.49
CA ALA A 64 13.32 3.89 28.70
C ALA A 64 12.48 3.59 27.44
N HIS A 65 12.34 4.58 26.55
CA HIS A 65 11.64 4.45 25.27
C HIS A 65 12.56 4.11 24.10
N GLY A 66 13.86 3.83 24.35
CA GLY A 66 14.82 3.44 23.32
C GLY A 66 15.43 4.60 22.55
N GLU A 67 15.15 5.85 22.93
CA GLU A 67 15.59 7.04 22.20
C GLU A 67 17.05 7.35 22.53
N PHE A 68 17.85 7.77 21.54
CA PHE A 68 19.21 8.26 21.73
C PHE A 68 19.42 9.60 21.03
N VAL A 69 20.37 10.37 21.55
CA VAL A 69 20.82 11.64 20.97
C VAL A 69 22.35 11.71 21.03
N ILE A 70 23.01 11.75 19.87
CA ILE A 70 24.47 11.91 19.74
C ILE A 70 24.77 13.31 19.23
N GLN A 71 25.68 14.03 19.90
CA GLN A 71 26.15 15.32 19.41
C GLN A 71 27.25 15.11 18.37
N LEU A 72 26.95 15.37 17.09
CA LEU A 72 27.90 15.28 15.99
C LEU A 72 28.64 16.61 15.82
N PRO A 73 29.95 16.61 15.55
CA PRO A 73 30.69 17.84 15.27
C PRO A 73 30.24 18.46 13.94
N ASN A 74 30.25 19.78 13.84
CA ASN A 74 29.88 20.49 12.61
C ASN A 74 30.77 20.16 11.39
N SER A 75 31.95 19.58 11.60
CA SER A 75 32.84 19.05 10.56
C SER A 75 32.29 17.82 9.83
N LEU A 76 31.22 17.19 10.33
CA LEU A 76 30.56 16.06 9.71
C LEU A 76 29.25 16.53 9.02
N PRO A 77 29.28 16.81 7.70
CA PRO A 77 28.13 17.41 7.03
C PRO A 77 26.96 16.42 6.86
N PRO A 78 25.72 16.93 6.74
CA PRO A 78 24.56 16.13 6.35
C PRO A 78 24.81 15.30 5.08
N GLY A 79 24.28 14.08 5.03
CA GLY A 79 24.52 13.14 3.94
C GLY A 79 25.86 12.40 4.00
N THR A 80 26.72 12.66 5.01
CA THR A 80 27.96 11.89 5.19
C THR A 80 27.65 10.47 5.64
N ARG A 81 28.28 9.47 5.02
CA ARG A 81 28.13 8.07 5.44
C ARG A 81 28.80 7.85 6.80
N ILE A 82 28.05 7.28 7.73
CA ILE A 82 28.49 6.93 9.08
C ILE A 82 28.14 5.47 9.37
N ARG A 83 28.77 4.88 10.39
CA ARG A 83 28.42 3.55 10.88
C ARG A 83 28.10 3.61 12.37
N ILE A 84 26.93 3.13 12.74
CA ILE A 84 26.47 3.00 14.12
C ILE A 84 26.95 1.67 14.68
N SER A 85 27.47 1.71 15.90
CA SER A 85 27.79 0.55 16.71
C SER A 85 26.91 0.55 17.96
N ILE A 86 26.30 -0.60 18.22
CA ILE A 86 25.52 -0.87 19.43
C ILE A 86 26.01 -2.18 20.03
N ILE A 87 26.37 -2.14 21.31
CA ILE A 87 26.79 -3.33 22.05
C ILE A 87 25.65 -3.72 22.98
N LYS A 88 24.95 -4.81 22.62
CA LYS A 88 23.94 -5.46 23.47
C LYS A 88 24.10 -6.96 23.38
N GLU A 89 24.30 -7.62 24.52
CA GLU A 89 24.57 -9.05 24.55
C GLU A 89 23.42 -9.85 23.93
N GLY A 90 23.71 -10.69 22.95
CA GLY A 90 22.71 -11.52 22.29
C GLY A 90 21.99 -10.87 21.13
N TRP A 91 22.31 -9.62 20.77
CA TRP A 91 21.63 -8.85 19.73
C TRP A 91 22.60 -8.31 18.69
N ARG A 92 22.11 -8.07 17.47
CA ARG A 92 22.87 -7.49 16.35
C ARG A 92 22.00 -6.53 15.55
N ILE A 93 22.60 -5.45 15.04
CA ILE A 93 21.91 -4.47 14.19
C ILE A 93 21.46 -5.15 12.88
N SER A 94 20.15 -5.10 12.64
CA SER A 94 19.52 -5.53 11.38
C SER A 94 19.19 -4.34 10.48
N VAL A 95 18.75 -3.22 11.08
CA VAL A 95 18.44 -1.98 10.36
C VAL A 95 19.14 -0.85 11.10
N PRO A 96 19.91 0.00 10.43
CA PRO A 96 20.34 -0.15 9.04
C PRO A 96 21.32 -1.35 8.88
N PRO A 97 21.42 -2.00 7.71
CA PRO A 97 22.30 -3.15 7.51
C PRO A 97 23.75 -2.85 7.89
N ASN A 98 24.37 -3.69 8.71
CA ASN A 98 25.73 -3.50 9.25
C ASN A 98 25.95 -2.18 10.02
N GLY A 99 24.87 -1.52 10.45
CA GLY A 99 24.91 -0.21 11.10
C GLY A 99 25.24 0.94 10.15
N GLU A 100 25.29 0.73 8.83
CA GLU A 100 25.70 1.76 7.88
C GLU A 100 24.54 2.70 7.51
N THR A 101 24.70 3.98 7.77
CA THR A 101 23.69 5.01 7.51
C THR A 101 24.35 6.31 7.09
N TYR A 102 23.57 7.39 7.01
CA TYR A 102 24.02 8.73 6.69
C TYR A 102 23.67 9.69 7.83
N VAL A 103 24.45 10.75 7.99
CA VAL A 103 24.05 11.90 8.80
C VAL A 103 22.76 12.47 8.19
N PRO A 104 21.65 12.59 8.94
CA PRO A 104 20.39 13.08 8.42
C PRO A 104 20.49 14.45 7.74
N LEU A 105 19.68 14.66 6.71
CA LEU A 105 19.56 15.96 6.04
C LEU A 105 18.75 16.97 6.87
N ASP A 106 17.78 16.48 7.63
CA ASP A 106 16.98 17.24 8.59
C ASP A 106 17.36 16.82 10.02
N GLU A 107 17.68 17.79 10.88
CA GLU A 107 18.05 17.55 12.28
C GLU A 107 16.87 17.05 13.14
N ASN A 108 15.64 17.14 12.64
CA ASN A 108 14.45 16.58 13.29
C ASN A 108 14.16 15.13 12.89
N GLU A 109 14.90 14.56 11.94
CA GLU A 109 14.74 13.18 11.51
C GLU A 109 15.17 12.20 12.61
N ILE A 110 14.30 11.24 12.94
CA ILE A 110 14.57 10.20 13.94
C ILE A 110 15.01 8.93 13.23
N SER A 111 16.29 8.59 13.32
CA SER A 111 16.83 7.36 12.75
C SER A 111 16.40 6.12 13.54
N GLN A 112 15.78 5.16 12.87
CA GLN A 112 15.42 3.89 13.51
C GLN A 112 16.56 2.87 13.41
N VAL A 113 16.92 2.26 14.55
CA VAL A 113 17.92 1.19 14.63
C VAL A 113 17.26 -0.07 15.20
N ILE A 114 17.10 -1.10 14.38
CA ILE A 114 16.46 -2.36 14.78
C ILE A 114 17.53 -3.39 15.12
N LEU A 115 17.46 -3.92 16.34
CA LEU A 115 18.26 -5.05 16.79
C LEU A 115 17.43 -6.33 16.70
N LEU A 116 18.04 -7.37 16.12
CA LEU A 116 17.50 -8.74 16.16
C LEU A 116 18.39 -9.63 17.03
N PRO A 117 17.88 -10.74 17.57
CA PRO A 117 18.72 -11.74 18.22
C PRO A 117 19.86 -12.17 17.30
N LYS A 118 21.08 -12.26 17.82
CA LYS A 118 22.30 -12.56 17.03
C LYS A 118 22.22 -13.88 16.26
N ASP A 119 21.37 -14.80 16.71
CA ASP A 119 21.13 -16.10 16.10
C ASP A 119 19.85 -16.16 15.24
N SER A 120 19.26 -14.99 14.97
CA SER A 120 18.19 -14.80 14.00
C SER A 120 18.64 -15.29 12.63
N ILE A 121 17.71 -15.88 11.88
CA ILE A 121 17.95 -16.42 10.54
C ILE A 121 18.55 -15.36 9.61
N LYS A 122 18.22 -14.07 9.80
CA LYS A 122 18.77 -12.95 9.02
C LYS A 122 20.29 -12.79 9.14
N PHE A 123 20.94 -13.36 10.16
CA PHE A 123 22.39 -13.26 10.39
C PHE A 123 23.13 -14.59 10.22
N LEU A 124 22.42 -15.68 9.92
CA LEU A 124 23.03 -17.00 9.81
C LEU A 124 23.67 -17.18 8.43
N PRO A 125 24.87 -17.78 8.35
CA PRO A 125 25.43 -18.30 7.11
C PRO A 125 24.49 -19.33 6.47
N GLU A 126 24.48 -19.39 5.14
CA GLU A 126 23.53 -20.17 4.33
C GLU A 126 23.50 -21.67 4.72
N ASP A 127 24.65 -22.24 5.07
CA ASP A 127 24.82 -23.64 5.51
C ASP A 127 24.30 -23.90 6.94
N GLN A 128 24.13 -22.85 7.76
CA GLN A 128 23.55 -22.94 9.10
C GLN A 128 22.04 -22.72 9.11
N ILE A 129 21.50 -21.96 8.15
CA ILE A 129 20.06 -21.80 7.95
C ILE A 129 19.43 -23.18 7.69
N GLU A 130 20.03 -23.96 6.79
CA GLU A 130 19.57 -25.31 6.42
C GLU A 130 19.62 -26.28 7.63
N ARG A 131 20.71 -26.28 8.40
CA ARG A 131 20.83 -27.11 9.62
C ARG A 131 19.84 -26.71 10.71
N LYS A 132 19.61 -25.41 10.92
CA LYS A 132 18.68 -24.91 11.93
C LYS A 132 17.23 -25.26 11.53
N TYR A 133 16.88 -25.09 10.26
CA TYR A 133 15.62 -25.54 9.69
C TYR A 133 15.38 -27.05 9.89
N LEU A 134 16.39 -27.89 9.64
CA LEU A 134 16.33 -29.34 9.86
C LEU A 134 16.23 -29.73 11.35
N SER A 135 16.83 -28.95 12.26
CA SER A 135 16.75 -29.21 13.71
C SER A 135 15.38 -28.84 14.31
N ILE A 136 14.76 -27.76 13.82
CA ILE A 136 13.40 -27.34 14.21
C ILE A 136 12.39 -28.40 13.77
N ARG A 137 12.58 -28.95 12.56
CA ARG A 137 11.82 -30.08 12.00
C ARG A 137 11.95 -31.37 12.81
N LYS A 138 13.12 -31.65 13.40
CA LYS A 138 13.32 -32.80 14.31
C LYS A 138 12.63 -32.60 15.66
N LYS A 139 12.69 -31.39 16.24
CA LYS A 139 12.03 -31.07 17.53
C LYS A 139 10.50 -31.09 17.45
N THR A 140 9.91 -30.67 16.35
CA THR A 140 8.45 -30.77 16.12
C THR A 140 7.96 -32.20 15.94
N LYS A 141 8.84 -33.14 15.55
CA LYS A 141 8.53 -34.58 15.51
C LYS A 141 8.64 -35.30 16.86
N SER A 142 9.28 -34.71 17.88
CA SER A 142 9.56 -35.36 19.17
C SER A 142 8.79 -34.79 20.37
N GLY A 143 7.95 -33.77 20.19
CA GLY A 143 7.12 -33.19 21.25
C GLY A 143 5.71 -33.77 21.24
N ALA A 144 5.36 -34.55 22.27
CA ALA A 144 4.04 -35.13 22.47
C ALA A 144 2.92 -34.07 22.49
N THR A 145 1.88 -34.31 21.70
CA THR A 145 0.62 -33.54 21.67
C THR A 145 -0.28 -33.90 22.86
N PRO A 146 -0.95 -32.93 23.53
CA PRO A 146 -2.13 -33.24 24.34
C PRO A 146 -3.27 -33.74 23.44
N ARG A 147 -3.95 -34.80 23.87
CA ARG A 147 -4.99 -35.54 23.15
C ARG A 147 -6.20 -34.66 22.77
N SER A 148 -6.58 -34.69 21.49
CA SER A 148 -7.92 -34.35 21.01
C SER A 148 -8.80 -35.61 21.00
N PRO A 149 -10.09 -35.54 21.42
CA PRO A 149 -10.92 -36.72 21.65
C PRO A 149 -11.81 -37.06 20.45
N PHE A 150 -11.28 -37.33 19.24
CA PHE A 150 -12.05 -38.03 18.19
C PHE A 150 -11.14 -38.90 17.30
N PRO A 151 -11.60 -40.07 16.81
CA PRO A 151 -10.73 -41.15 16.36
C PRO A 151 -10.26 -41.01 14.91
N ARG A 152 -9.08 -41.59 14.66
CA ARG A 152 -8.35 -41.67 13.39
C ARG A 152 -9.06 -42.52 12.34
N GLY A 153 -9.06 -42.02 11.11
CA GLY A 153 -9.04 -42.82 9.89
C GLY A 153 -7.90 -42.32 9.00
N GLU A 154 -6.80 -43.06 8.94
CA GLU A 154 -5.72 -42.91 7.95
C GLU A 154 -5.99 -43.88 6.78
N PRO A 155 -5.55 -43.59 5.54
CA PRO A 155 -4.16 -43.92 5.18
C PRO A 155 -3.42 -42.92 4.27
N LYS A 156 -2.16 -42.70 4.67
CA LYS A 156 -0.92 -42.52 3.90
C LYS A 156 -0.97 -42.32 2.37
N SER A 157 -0.33 -41.25 1.89
CA SER A 157 0.73 -41.35 0.88
C SER A 157 1.68 -40.14 0.95
N ASP A 158 2.96 -40.42 0.79
CA ASP A 158 4.11 -39.54 0.96
C ASP A 158 4.19 -38.37 -0.05
N TYR A 159 4.95 -37.33 0.36
CA TYR A 159 5.36 -36.13 -0.37
C TYR A 159 4.28 -35.10 -0.74
N VAL A 160 3.98 -34.19 0.19
CA VAL A 160 3.62 -32.80 -0.16
C VAL A 160 4.45 -31.87 0.74
N LEU A 161 5.48 -31.26 0.14
CA LEU A 161 6.11 -30.07 0.70
C LEU A 161 5.03 -28.98 0.73
N SER A 162 4.57 -28.64 1.93
CA SER A 162 3.76 -27.45 2.18
C SER A 162 4.63 -26.20 2.02
N GLU A 163 4.91 -25.83 0.76
CA GLU A 163 5.59 -24.59 0.38
C GLU A 163 4.52 -23.52 0.14
N GLY A 164 4.19 -22.79 1.21
CA GLY A 164 3.16 -21.78 1.23
C GLY A 164 3.54 -20.52 0.42
N PHE A 165 2.56 -20.05 -0.34
CA PHE A 165 2.27 -18.62 -0.56
C PHE A 165 3.34 -17.74 -1.21
N TRP A 166 3.11 -17.44 -2.49
CA TRP A 166 3.57 -16.19 -3.11
C TRP A 166 2.68 -15.02 -2.62
N ARG A 167 2.85 -14.61 -1.35
CA ARG A 167 2.38 -13.28 -0.93
C ARG A 167 3.31 -12.27 -1.57
N ALA A 168 2.78 -11.43 -2.44
CA ALA A 168 3.36 -10.11 -2.59
C ALA A 168 3.29 -9.42 -1.20
N PRO A 169 4.33 -8.74 -0.72
CA PRO A 169 4.22 -7.93 0.49
C PRO A 169 3.02 -6.98 0.34
N ALA A 170 2.38 -6.57 1.45
CA ALA A 170 1.19 -5.70 1.44
C ALA A 170 1.29 -4.49 0.48
N LEU A 171 2.52 -4.05 0.19
CA LEU A 171 2.90 -3.08 -0.84
C LEU A 171 2.38 -3.35 -2.27
N ALA A 172 2.15 -4.60 -2.66
CA ALA A 172 1.72 -5.00 -4.01
C ALA A 172 0.25 -5.46 -4.09
N ARG A 173 -0.49 -5.37 -2.97
CA ARG A 173 -1.91 -5.74 -2.88
C ARG A 173 -2.87 -4.55 -3.02
N ARG A 174 -2.42 -3.45 -3.63
CA ARG A 174 -3.31 -2.33 -3.92
C ARG A 174 -4.31 -2.74 -5.02
N PRO A 175 -5.64 -2.63 -4.80
CA PRO A 175 -6.54 -2.36 -5.91
C PRO A 175 -6.19 -0.95 -6.40
N LEU A 176 -5.28 -0.87 -7.38
CA LEU A 176 -4.99 0.38 -8.08
C LEU A 176 -6.20 0.69 -8.97
N LEU A 177 -7.16 1.43 -8.41
CA LEU A 177 -7.86 2.46 -9.16
C LEU A 177 -6.81 3.52 -9.49
N LEU A 178 -6.08 3.36 -10.59
CA LEU A 178 -5.30 4.46 -11.14
C LEU A 178 -5.49 4.56 -12.65
N ALA A 179 -6.01 5.74 -12.99
CA ALA A 179 -5.99 6.33 -14.30
C ALA A 179 -4.57 6.36 -14.88
N VAL A 180 -4.57 6.29 -16.21
CA VAL A 180 -3.49 6.44 -17.18
C VAL A 180 -2.42 7.48 -16.75
N GLN A 181 -1.14 7.14 -16.92
CA GLN A 181 0.01 8.07 -16.85
C GLN A 181 0.72 8.15 -18.20
N ASP A 182 1.07 9.39 -18.62
CA ASP A 182 2.33 9.89 -19.23
C ASP A 182 2.06 11.25 -19.94
N ARG A 183 2.86 12.35 -19.95
CA ARG A 183 4.16 12.80 -19.39
C ARG A 183 4.32 14.36 -19.46
N PHE A 184 4.97 14.93 -18.43
CA PHE A 184 5.97 16.04 -18.29
C PHE A 184 5.90 17.49 -18.88
N LEU A 185 6.27 18.44 -17.97
CA LEU A 185 7.02 19.74 -18.06
C LEU A 185 6.28 21.00 -18.63
N TRP A 186 6.20 22.18 -17.99
CA TRP A 186 7.01 22.91 -16.99
C TRP A 186 6.13 23.71 -15.99
N VAL A 187 6.57 23.86 -14.74
CA VAL A 187 6.03 24.88 -13.81
C VAL A 187 6.69 26.22 -14.13
N LYS A 188 5.97 27.11 -14.83
CA LYS A 188 6.19 28.55 -14.69
C LYS A 188 5.25 29.05 -13.61
N VAL A 189 5.81 29.53 -12.50
CA VAL A 189 5.09 30.38 -11.56
C VAL A 189 4.79 31.68 -12.30
N PHE A 190 3.57 31.80 -12.82
CA PHE A 190 3.05 33.10 -13.21
C PHE A 190 2.56 33.79 -11.95
N VAL A 191 3.25 34.85 -11.55
CA VAL A 191 2.62 35.94 -10.81
C VAL A 191 1.59 36.51 -11.78
N VAL A 192 0.31 36.17 -11.59
CA VAL A 192 -0.76 36.74 -12.41
C VAL A 192 -1.07 38.11 -11.84
N ASP A 193 -0.77 39.12 -12.65
CA ASP A 193 -1.19 40.50 -12.43
C ASP A 193 -2.69 40.57 -12.12
N ALA A 194 -2.99 41.29 -11.04
CA ALA A 194 -4.35 41.64 -10.66
C ALA A 194 -4.93 42.61 -11.70
N THR A 195 -5.51 42.08 -12.77
CA THR A 195 -6.35 42.86 -13.69
C THR A 195 -7.70 42.17 -13.89
N THR A 196 -8.66 42.64 -13.09
CA THR A 196 -10.11 42.60 -13.33
C THR A 196 -10.69 41.29 -13.87
N THR A 197 -10.90 40.29 -13.01
CA THR A 197 -11.92 39.25 -13.25
C THR A 197 -13.17 39.60 -12.45
N SER A 198 -14.29 39.85 -13.13
CA SER A 198 -15.59 39.89 -12.47
C SER A 198 -15.81 38.57 -11.71
N CYS A 199 -16.42 38.65 -10.52
CA CYS A 199 -16.80 37.48 -9.71
C CYS A 199 -17.98 36.74 -10.34
N ASP A 200 -17.79 36.20 -11.54
CA ASP A 200 -18.77 35.32 -12.16
C ASP A 200 -18.60 33.89 -11.61
N THR A 201 -19.30 33.61 -10.50
CA THR A 201 -19.22 32.32 -9.81
C THR A 201 -19.69 31.17 -10.70
N ASP A 202 -20.71 31.38 -11.52
CA ASP A 202 -21.24 30.35 -12.42
C ASP A 202 -20.24 29.97 -13.50
N VAL A 203 -19.58 30.96 -14.11
CA VAL A 203 -18.53 30.70 -15.09
C VAL A 203 -17.36 29.93 -14.47
N GLN A 204 -16.95 30.26 -13.24
CA GLN A 204 -15.85 29.53 -12.58
C GLN A 204 -16.23 28.09 -12.23
N ILE A 205 -17.45 27.83 -11.78
CA ILE A 205 -17.94 26.46 -11.49
C ILE A 205 -18.00 25.66 -12.80
N GLN A 206 -18.62 26.18 -13.86
CA GLN A 206 -18.70 25.50 -15.15
C GLN A 206 -17.32 25.22 -15.75
N ASN A 207 -16.36 26.14 -15.57
CA ASN A 207 -14.98 25.89 -15.94
C ASN A 207 -14.37 24.75 -15.13
N GLY A 208 -14.61 24.74 -13.80
CA GLY A 208 -14.20 23.67 -12.91
C GLY A 208 -14.71 22.31 -13.37
N ASP A 209 -16.02 22.20 -13.63
CA ASP A 209 -16.68 20.97 -14.05
C ASP A 209 -16.11 20.45 -15.37
N ARG A 210 -15.98 21.33 -16.36
CA ARG A 210 -15.37 21.00 -17.64
C ARG A 210 -13.92 20.53 -17.50
N TYR A 211 -13.13 21.17 -16.64
CA TYR A 211 -11.76 20.72 -16.38
C TYR A 211 -11.73 19.39 -15.63
N TYR A 212 -12.68 19.14 -14.75
CA TYR A 212 -12.80 17.87 -14.03
C TYR A 212 -13.13 16.73 -15.00
N GLU A 213 -14.11 16.94 -15.89
CA GLU A 213 -14.50 15.99 -16.94
C GLU A 213 -13.34 15.70 -17.91
N SER A 214 -12.49 16.68 -18.19
CA SER A 214 -11.29 16.51 -19.02
C SER A 214 -10.06 16.02 -18.23
N GLU A 215 -10.26 15.50 -17.01
CA GLU A 215 -9.21 15.01 -16.09
C GLU A 215 -8.08 16.02 -15.76
N SER A 216 -8.36 17.32 -15.92
CA SER A 216 -7.44 18.42 -15.59
C SER A 216 -7.68 18.92 -14.16
N PHE A 217 -7.47 18.04 -13.18
CA PHE A 217 -7.91 18.25 -11.80
C PHE A 217 -7.29 19.47 -11.10
N GLU A 218 -6.03 19.82 -11.38
CA GLU A 218 -5.40 21.01 -10.82
C GLU A 218 -6.07 22.29 -11.33
N LYS A 219 -6.44 22.33 -12.62
CA LYS A 219 -7.18 23.45 -13.20
C LYS A 219 -8.60 23.51 -12.66
N ALA A 220 -9.25 22.36 -12.51
CA ALA A 220 -10.57 22.24 -11.90
C ALA A 220 -10.55 22.82 -10.48
N LEU A 221 -9.61 22.36 -9.65
CA LEU A 221 -9.43 22.84 -8.27
C LEU A 221 -9.16 24.35 -8.23
N GLN A 222 -8.36 24.88 -9.14
CA GLN A 222 -8.12 26.32 -9.22
C GLN A 222 -9.39 27.11 -9.56
N ALA A 223 -10.18 26.62 -10.52
CA ALA A 223 -11.44 27.26 -10.90
C ALA A 223 -12.46 27.23 -9.75
N TYR A 224 -12.63 26.08 -9.09
CA TYR A 224 -13.49 25.98 -7.90
C TYR A 224 -13.03 26.88 -6.76
N ARG A 225 -11.73 27.01 -6.51
CA ARG A 225 -11.20 27.93 -5.48
C ARG A 225 -11.54 29.39 -5.79
N ARG A 226 -11.44 29.83 -7.05
CA ARG A 226 -11.87 31.17 -7.46
C ARG A 226 -13.37 31.38 -7.25
N ALA A 227 -14.19 30.38 -7.58
CA ALA A 227 -15.62 30.43 -7.30
C ALA A 227 -15.88 30.57 -5.78
N LEU A 228 -15.18 29.79 -4.95
CA LEU A 228 -15.30 29.82 -3.50
C LEU A 228 -14.86 31.16 -2.90
N GLU A 229 -13.80 31.79 -3.39
CA GLU A 229 -13.36 33.11 -2.94
C GLU A 229 -14.44 34.18 -3.16
N CYS A 230 -15.18 34.09 -4.26
CA CYS A 230 -16.33 34.96 -4.52
C CYS A 230 -17.53 34.60 -3.64
N LEU A 231 -17.87 33.31 -3.52
CA LEU A 231 -19.00 32.83 -2.71
C LEU A 231 -18.80 33.05 -1.20
N MET A 232 -17.55 33.12 -0.71
CA MET A 232 -17.27 33.47 0.69
C MET A 232 -17.61 34.92 1.04
N LYS A 233 -17.70 35.81 0.06
CA LYS A 233 -18.14 37.20 0.27
C LYS A 233 -19.66 37.30 0.42
N GLU A 234 -20.37 36.23 0.09
CA GLU A 234 -21.80 36.06 0.29
C GLU A 234 -22.05 35.18 1.53
N ALA A 235 -23.28 35.18 2.07
CA ALA A 235 -23.64 34.22 3.12
C ALA A 235 -23.46 32.78 2.60
N ARG A 236 -22.87 31.89 3.39
CA ARG A 236 -22.68 30.47 3.00
C ARG A 236 -24.00 29.91 2.48
N SER A 237 -24.02 29.55 1.20
CA SER A 237 -25.20 29.08 0.49
C SER A 237 -25.05 27.60 0.11
N ASN A 238 -26.13 26.98 -0.34
CA ASN A 238 -26.07 25.61 -0.87
C ASN A 238 -25.08 25.52 -2.05
N LYS A 239 -25.01 26.57 -2.88
CA LYS A 239 -24.04 26.68 -3.98
C LYS A 239 -22.59 26.64 -3.48
N TRP A 240 -22.30 27.34 -2.38
CA TRP A 240 -20.98 27.29 -1.73
C TRP A 240 -20.65 25.88 -1.24
N ALA A 241 -21.59 25.20 -0.58
CA ALA A 241 -21.35 23.85 -0.06
C ALA A 241 -21.14 22.82 -1.17
N LYS A 242 -21.90 22.89 -2.28
CA LYS A 242 -21.68 22.05 -3.47
C LYS A 242 -20.31 22.28 -4.08
N THR A 243 -19.94 23.55 -4.28
CA THR A 243 -18.62 23.91 -4.82
C THR A 243 -17.48 23.44 -3.90
N MET A 244 -17.69 23.41 -2.58
CA MET A 244 -16.74 22.82 -1.64
C MET A 244 -16.60 21.31 -1.86
N VAL A 245 -17.70 20.59 -2.09
CA VAL A 245 -17.64 19.16 -2.45
C VAL A 245 -16.87 18.95 -3.75
N ASP A 246 -17.12 19.75 -4.79
CA ASP A 246 -16.43 19.63 -6.08
C ASP A 246 -14.93 19.92 -5.98
N ALA A 247 -14.56 20.96 -5.22
CA ALA A 247 -13.16 21.23 -4.88
C ALA A 247 -12.52 20.08 -4.09
N GLY A 248 -13.29 19.45 -3.19
CA GLY A 248 -12.87 18.27 -2.44
C GLY A 248 -12.63 17.07 -3.36
N LEU A 249 -13.52 16.83 -4.33
CA LEU A 249 -13.40 15.77 -5.32
C LEU A 249 -12.17 15.99 -6.21
N ALA A 250 -11.94 17.21 -6.70
CA ALA A 250 -10.74 17.54 -7.46
C ALA A 250 -9.47 17.32 -6.62
N SER A 251 -9.45 17.77 -5.36
CA SER A 251 -8.33 17.54 -4.44
C SER A 251 -8.07 16.06 -4.18
N TYR A 252 -9.13 15.25 -4.07
CA TYR A 252 -9.02 13.80 -3.93
C TYR A 252 -8.42 13.15 -5.18
N GLN A 253 -8.87 13.54 -6.37
CA GLN A 253 -8.34 13.03 -7.65
C GLN A 253 -6.85 13.37 -7.85
N ILE A 254 -6.41 14.55 -7.41
CA ILE A 254 -4.99 14.93 -7.37
C ILE A 254 -4.25 14.05 -6.35
N GLY A 255 -4.81 13.85 -5.16
CA GLY A 255 -4.23 13.02 -4.10
C GLY A 255 -4.00 11.57 -4.51
N ILE A 256 -4.98 10.95 -5.18
CA ILE A 256 -4.85 9.55 -5.62
C ILE A 256 -3.77 9.39 -6.71
N ARG A 257 -3.59 10.39 -7.58
CA ARG A 257 -2.56 10.40 -8.64
C ARG A 257 -1.18 10.82 -8.14
N GLY A 258 -1.11 11.53 -7.02
CA GLY A 258 0.14 11.97 -6.40
C GLY A 258 0.83 10.90 -5.55
N SER A 259 2.06 11.21 -5.14
CA SER A 259 2.87 10.42 -4.20
C SER A 259 3.41 11.27 -3.05
N GLY A 260 3.76 10.62 -1.94
CA GLY A 260 4.42 11.24 -0.79
C GLY A 260 3.65 12.44 -0.20
N ASN A 261 4.40 13.47 0.18
CA ASN A 261 3.85 14.66 0.87
C ASN A 261 2.82 15.42 0.03
N ALA A 262 2.98 15.46 -1.29
CA ALA A 262 2.04 16.14 -2.20
C ALA A 262 0.66 15.44 -2.21
N ALA A 263 0.65 14.10 -2.21
CA ALA A 263 -0.59 13.34 -2.08
C ALA A 263 -1.26 13.59 -0.73
N SER A 264 -0.48 13.53 0.36
CA SER A 264 -0.98 13.79 1.72
C SER A 264 -1.59 15.18 1.85
N ALA A 265 -0.94 16.22 1.30
CA ALA A 265 -1.47 17.58 1.28
C ALA A 265 -2.79 17.68 0.50
N SER A 266 -2.90 16.99 -0.63
CA SER A 266 -4.12 16.98 -1.46
C SER A 266 -5.28 16.28 -0.76
N PHE A 267 -5.02 15.17 -0.06
CA PHE A 267 -6.04 14.52 0.76
C PHE A 267 -6.47 15.38 1.96
N LYS A 268 -5.54 16.08 2.62
CA LYS A 268 -5.88 17.05 3.67
C LYS A 268 -6.76 18.19 3.13
N SER A 269 -6.45 18.69 1.93
CA SER A 269 -7.30 19.66 1.21
C SER A 269 -8.71 19.10 0.97
N ALA A 270 -8.81 17.86 0.45
CA ALA A 270 -10.10 17.21 0.23
C ALA A 270 -10.94 17.07 1.51
N MET A 271 -10.33 16.56 2.59
CA MET A 271 -11.00 16.42 3.89
C MET A 271 -11.43 17.77 4.46
N GLY A 272 -10.61 18.81 4.32
CA GLY A 272 -10.95 20.16 4.75
C GLY A 272 -12.16 20.73 4.01
N SER A 273 -12.24 20.48 2.71
CA SER A 273 -13.40 20.88 1.90
C SER A 273 -14.67 20.11 2.28
N TYR A 274 -14.57 18.79 2.41
CA TYR A 274 -15.70 17.95 2.77
C TYR A 274 -16.22 18.22 4.20
N ARG A 275 -15.35 18.45 5.18
CA ARG A 275 -15.78 18.80 6.55
C ARG A 275 -16.60 20.09 6.58
N GLN A 276 -16.13 21.11 5.87
CA GLN A 276 -16.84 22.38 5.76
C GLN A 276 -18.20 22.26 5.05
N ALA A 277 -18.27 21.48 3.97
CA ALA A 277 -19.55 21.18 3.32
C ALA A 277 -20.48 20.38 4.23
N SER A 278 -19.94 19.38 4.93
CA SER A 278 -20.68 18.55 5.91
C SER A 278 -21.27 19.39 7.04
N GLU A 279 -20.49 20.30 7.64
CA GLU A 279 -20.97 21.22 8.68
C GLU A 279 -22.13 22.08 8.17
N TYR A 280 -22.02 22.59 6.94
CA TYR A 280 -23.09 23.34 6.32
C TYR A 280 -24.35 22.51 6.13
N TYR A 281 -24.26 21.35 5.47
CA TYR A 281 -25.42 20.49 5.23
C TYR A 281 -26.10 20.04 6.53
N ALA A 282 -25.30 19.71 7.57
CA ALA A 282 -25.83 19.42 8.89
C ALA A 282 -26.61 20.61 9.49
N SER A 283 -26.06 21.82 9.40
CA SER A 283 -26.72 23.03 9.92
C SER A 283 -28.03 23.37 9.21
N GLN A 284 -28.16 23.00 7.93
CA GLN A 284 -29.35 23.25 7.12
C GLN A 284 -30.36 22.09 7.17
N GLY A 285 -30.05 20.99 7.87
CA GLY A 285 -30.88 19.79 7.89
C GLY A 285 -30.90 19.00 6.58
N LEU A 286 -29.93 19.25 5.69
CA LEU A 286 -29.76 18.59 4.39
C LEU A 286 -29.07 17.23 4.59
N ARG A 287 -29.85 16.25 5.06
CA ARG A 287 -29.33 14.93 5.47
C ARG A 287 -28.73 14.13 4.32
N GLU A 288 -29.29 14.28 3.12
CA GLU A 288 -28.89 13.54 1.92
C GLU A 288 -27.50 13.98 1.48
N GLU A 289 -27.32 15.27 1.20
CA GLU A 289 -26.04 15.84 0.80
C GLU A 289 -24.99 15.61 1.89
N TRP A 290 -25.39 15.68 3.16
CA TRP A 290 -24.52 15.33 4.27
C TRP A 290 -24.01 13.87 4.17
N ALA A 291 -24.89 12.90 3.90
CA ALA A 291 -24.53 11.49 3.80
C ALA A 291 -23.63 11.18 2.58
N LEU A 292 -23.85 11.89 1.46
CA LEU A 292 -22.96 11.81 0.29
C LEU A 292 -21.56 12.34 0.61
N VAL A 293 -21.48 13.45 1.36
CA VAL A 293 -20.20 13.98 1.83
C VAL A 293 -19.52 13.05 2.84
N GLN A 294 -20.27 12.35 3.70
CA GLN A 294 -19.71 11.31 4.55
C GLN A 294 -19.09 10.18 3.71
N THR A 295 -19.77 9.72 2.66
CA THR A 295 -19.20 8.72 1.74
C THR A 295 -17.87 9.21 1.14
N ASN A 296 -17.81 10.47 0.70
CA ASN A 296 -16.57 11.06 0.18
C ASN A 296 -15.46 11.19 1.23
N LEU A 297 -15.79 11.54 2.47
CA LEU A 297 -14.84 11.52 3.59
C LEU A 297 -14.29 10.11 3.85
N GLY A 298 -15.17 9.11 3.85
CA GLY A 298 -14.79 7.70 3.97
C GLY A 298 -13.81 7.28 2.88
N ASN A 299 -14.02 7.71 1.63
CA ASN A 299 -13.12 7.42 0.51
C ASN A 299 -11.71 7.97 0.75
N VAL A 300 -11.60 9.22 1.20
CA VAL A 300 -10.28 9.83 1.50
C VAL A 300 -9.59 9.12 2.65
N LEU A 301 -10.33 8.83 3.73
CA LEU A 301 -9.80 8.10 4.89
C LEU A 301 -9.32 6.70 4.51
N SER A 302 -10.10 5.99 3.67
CA SER A 302 -9.74 4.67 3.17
C SER A 302 -8.46 4.72 2.34
N GLU A 303 -8.34 5.66 1.39
CA GLU A 303 -7.14 5.83 0.57
C GLU A 303 -5.90 6.19 1.39
N GLN A 304 -6.02 7.11 2.34
CA GLN A 304 -4.93 7.42 3.26
C GLN A 304 -4.57 6.21 4.12
N GLY A 305 -5.57 5.48 4.64
CA GLY A 305 -5.36 4.27 5.42
C GLY A 305 -4.65 3.18 4.63
N ILE A 306 -5.00 2.99 3.34
CA ILE A 306 -4.31 2.07 2.42
C ILE A 306 -2.84 2.47 2.25
N ARG A 307 -2.56 3.78 2.18
CA ARG A 307 -1.19 4.30 1.97
C ARG A 307 -0.34 4.33 3.25
N ALA A 308 -0.98 4.43 4.41
CA ALA A 308 -0.31 4.45 5.71
C ALA A 308 -0.08 3.03 6.26
N PHE A 309 0.99 2.85 7.03
CA PHE A 309 1.35 1.58 7.66
C PHE A 309 1.07 1.63 9.17
N GLY A 310 1.06 0.45 9.82
CA GLY A 310 0.93 0.34 11.27
C GLY A 310 -0.41 0.84 11.81
N GLU A 311 -0.38 1.30 13.07
CA GLU A 311 -1.58 1.72 13.81
C GLU A 311 -2.29 2.92 13.18
N GLU A 312 -1.54 3.85 12.55
CA GLU A 312 -2.13 4.99 11.84
C GLU A 312 -3.01 4.51 10.67
N GLY A 313 -2.48 3.61 9.84
CA GLY A 313 -3.24 3.02 8.74
C GLY A 313 -4.47 2.25 9.23
N LYS A 314 -4.33 1.48 10.32
CA LYS A 314 -5.46 0.74 10.92
C LYS A 314 -6.55 1.69 11.44
N ALA A 315 -6.16 2.78 12.11
CA ALA A 315 -7.09 3.78 12.63
C ALA A 315 -7.84 4.50 11.49
N LEU A 316 -7.14 4.89 10.43
CA LEU A 316 -7.75 5.53 9.26
C LEU A 316 -8.78 4.63 8.57
N LEU A 317 -8.46 3.35 8.37
CA LEU A 317 -9.41 2.38 7.80
C LEU A 317 -10.62 2.17 8.71
N THR A 318 -10.42 2.11 10.03
CA THR A 318 -11.53 2.00 11.00
C THR A 318 -12.44 3.22 10.93
N ASN A 319 -11.85 4.42 10.87
CA ASN A 319 -12.61 5.65 10.72
C ASN A 319 -13.39 5.65 9.40
N ALA A 320 -12.79 5.21 8.29
CA ALA A 320 -13.48 5.09 7.01
C ALA A 320 -14.71 4.16 7.09
N VAL A 321 -14.57 2.97 7.69
CA VAL A 321 -15.68 2.03 7.91
C VAL A 321 -16.80 2.67 8.73
N GLN A 322 -16.46 3.37 9.81
CA GLN A 322 -17.44 4.10 10.63
C GLN A 322 -18.15 5.19 9.83
N THR A 323 -17.41 5.98 9.06
CA THR A 323 -17.97 7.05 8.22
C THR A 323 -18.93 6.50 7.15
N TYR A 324 -18.60 5.39 6.49
CA TYR A 324 -19.54 4.73 5.58
C TYR A 324 -20.77 4.19 6.30
N GLY A 325 -20.59 3.56 7.47
CA GLY A 325 -21.70 3.05 8.27
C GLY A 325 -22.70 4.16 8.65
N VAL A 326 -22.19 5.34 9.00
CA VAL A 326 -23.00 6.53 9.28
C VAL A 326 -23.72 7.03 8.02
N ALA A 327 -23.06 7.08 6.86
CA ALA A 327 -23.71 7.45 5.60
C ALA A 327 -24.86 6.49 5.24
N LEU A 328 -24.67 5.19 5.44
CA LEU A 328 -25.64 4.12 5.17
C LEU A 328 -26.84 4.10 6.14
N GLN A 329 -26.85 4.92 7.19
CA GLN A 329 -28.05 5.15 8.01
C GLN A 329 -29.04 6.11 7.34
N THR A 330 -28.55 6.94 6.41
CA THR A 330 -29.36 7.91 5.67
C THR A 330 -29.59 7.45 4.23
N LEU A 331 -28.55 6.93 3.58
CA LEU A 331 -28.67 6.32 2.27
C LEU A 331 -29.39 4.98 2.41
N SER A 332 -30.41 4.74 1.60
CA SER A 332 -31.16 3.49 1.56
C SER A 332 -31.31 2.99 0.13
N VAL A 333 -31.55 1.70 -0.05
CA VAL A 333 -31.76 1.13 -1.39
C VAL A 333 -33.06 1.65 -2.03
N GLU A 334 -34.04 2.03 -1.23
CA GLU A 334 -35.34 2.52 -1.66
C GLU A 334 -35.28 3.97 -2.18
N THR A 335 -34.46 4.81 -1.56
CA THR A 335 -34.41 6.24 -1.84
C THR A 335 -33.18 6.67 -2.64
N TYR A 336 -32.03 6.02 -2.43
CA TYR A 336 -30.74 6.35 -3.07
C TYR A 336 -29.99 5.08 -3.49
N PRO A 337 -30.57 4.28 -4.40
CA PRO A 337 -30.04 2.95 -4.72
C PRO A 337 -28.57 3.00 -5.19
N GLU A 338 -28.22 3.96 -6.04
CA GLU A 338 -26.88 4.05 -6.65
C GLU A 338 -25.82 4.50 -5.63
N GLU A 339 -26.13 5.53 -4.85
CA GLU A 339 -25.23 6.05 -3.83
C GLU A 339 -25.08 5.06 -2.68
N TRP A 340 -26.18 4.44 -2.25
CA TRP A 340 -26.14 3.35 -1.27
C TRP A 340 -25.26 2.19 -1.75
N ALA A 341 -25.44 1.74 -2.99
CA ALA A 341 -24.64 0.65 -3.55
C ALA A 341 -23.16 1.03 -3.73
N THR A 342 -22.87 2.28 -4.09
CA THR A 342 -21.51 2.82 -4.15
C THR A 342 -20.86 2.83 -2.77
N THR A 343 -21.57 3.29 -1.75
CA THR A 343 -21.09 3.30 -0.36
C THR A 343 -20.87 1.88 0.16
N GLN A 344 -21.73 0.92 -0.18
CA GLN A 344 -21.53 -0.50 0.13
C GLN A 344 -20.29 -1.07 -0.57
N LEU A 345 -20.09 -0.76 -1.85
CA LEU A 345 -18.90 -1.18 -2.61
C LEU A 345 -17.61 -0.66 -1.93
N ASN A 346 -17.60 0.61 -1.52
CA ASN A 346 -16.45 1.23 -0.86
C ASN A 346 -16.21 0.65 0.54
N LEU A 347 -17.29 0.43 1.32
CA LEU A 347 -17.23 -0.24 2.61
C LEU A 347 -16.63 -1.65 2.48
N GLY A 348 -17.07 -2.44 1.49
CA GLY A 348 -16.55 -3.78 1.23
C GLY A 348 -15.06 -3.79 0.89
N ASN A 349 -14.59 -2.79 0.13
CA ASN A 349 -13.17 -2.61 -0.18
C ASN A 349 -12.35 -2.32 1.08
N THR A 350 -12.82 -1.37 1.91
CA THR A 350 -12.12 -0.99 3.15
C THR A 350 -12.09 -2.14 4.16
N LEU A 351 -13.20 -2.88 4.32
CA LEU A 351 -13.25 -4.07 5.18
C LEU A 351 -12.31 -5.17 4.69
N SER A 352 -12.21 -5.38 3.37
CA SER A 352 -11.25 -6.34 2.79
C SER A 352 -9.81 -5.92 3.07
N GLU A 353 -9.49 -4.63 2.95
CA GLU A 353 -8.16 -4.11 3.30
C GLU A 353 -7.84 -4.30 4.78
N GLN A 354 -8.80 -4.05 5.67
CA GLN A 354 -8.63 -4.35 7.10
C GLN A 354 -8.36 -5.83 7.32
N ALA A 355 -9.12 -6.72 6.67
CA ALA A 355 -8.96 -8.18 6.79
C ALA A 355 -7.57 -8.64 6.33
N ILE A 356 -7.00 -8.02 5.30
CA ILE A 356 -5.65 -8.32 4.79
C ILE A 356 -4.57 -7.94 5.81
N ARG A 357 -4.77 -6.85 6.56
CA ARG A 357 -3.81 -6.33 7.55
C ARG A 357 -3.97 -6.95 8.93
N ALA A 358 -5.14 -7.51 9.21
CA ALA A 358 -5.52 -8.01 10.50
C ALA A 358 -4.88 -9.36 10.83
N ALA A 359 -4.90 -9.72 12.11
CA ALA A 359 -4.58 -11.08 12.51
C ALA A 359 -5.61 -12.07 11.93
N VAL A 360 -5.23 -13.35 11.77
CA VAL A 360 -6.09 -14.37 11.13
C VAL A 360 -7.47 -14.48 11.80
N TRP A 361 -7.55 -14.30 13.12
CA TRP A 361 -8.81 -14.37 13.86
C TRP A 361 -9.71 -13.14 13.62
N GLU A 362 -9.15 -11.92 13.56
CA GLU A 362 -9.89 -10.69 13.19
C GLU A 362 -10.39 -10.77 11.74
N ALA A 363 -9.54 -11.28 10.83
CA ALA A 363 -9.86 -11.43 9.42
C ALA A 363 -11.06 -12.37 9.18
N LYS A 364 -11.29 -13.34 10.07
CA LYS A 364 -12.41 -14.30 9.99
C LYS A 364 -13.77 -13.59 9.99
N ASP A 365 -13.90 -12.48 10.71
CA ASP A 365 -15.14 -11.72 10.80
C ASP A 365 -15.22 -10.59 9.78
N LEU A 366 -14.07 -10.06 9.33
CA LEU A 366 -14.02 -8.96 8.36
C LEU A 366 -14.32 -9.41 6.92
N TYR A 367 -13.82 -10.57 6.47
CA TYR A 367 -14.12 -11.06 5.11
C TYR A 367 -15.62 -11.30 4.85
N PRO A 368 -16.39 -11.95 5.74
CA PRO A 368 -17.84 -12.10 5.56
C PRO A 368 -18.57 -10.76 5.50
N GLN A 369 -18.15 -9.76 6.29
CA GLN A 369 -18.73 -8.42 6.23
C GLN A 369 -18.44 -7.74 4.90
N ALA A 370 -17.19 -7.80 4.42
CA ALA A 370 -16.82 -7.27 3.12
C ALA A 370 -17.64 -7.91 1.98
N GLN A 371 -17.76 -9.24 1.99
CA GLN A 371 -18.55 -9.99 1.01
C GLN A 371 -20.03 -9.62 1.04
N LYS A 372 -20.60 -9.41 2.24
CA LYS A 372 -21.97 -8.93 2.39
C LYS A 372 -22.15 -7.57 1.73
N SER A 373 -21.26 -6.62 2.00
CA SER A 373 -21.32 -5.29 1.38
C SER A 373 -21.19 -5.34 -0.15
N PHE A 374 -20.30 -6.18 -0.70
CA PHE A 374 -20.22 -6.35 -2.15
C PHE A 374 -21.49 -6.98 -2.75
N LYS A 375 -22.07 -7.98 -2.10
CA LYS A 375 -23.34 -8.60 -2.54
C LYS A 375 -24.48 -7.59 -2.51
N SER A 376 -24.56 -6.78 -1.46
CA SER A 376 -25.51 -5.66 -1.37
C SER A 376 -25.33 -4.67 -2.52
N ALA A 377 -24.10 -4.31 -2.89
CA ALA A 377 -23.87 -3.48 -4.06
C ALA A 377 -24.33 -4.15 -5.37
N LEU A 378 -24.15 -5.47 -5.50
CA LEU A 378 -24.58 -6.26 -6.66
C LEU A 378 -26.10 -6.41 -6.78
N ASP A 379 -26.86 -6.27 -5.69
CA ASP A 379 -28.33 -6.26 -5.73
C ASP A 379 -28.87 -5.03 -6.50
N VAL A 380 -28.10 -3.94 -6.53
CA VAL A 380 -28.44 -2.71 -7.28
C VAL A 380 -27.70 -2.67 -8.62
N PHE A 381 -26.39 -2.88 -8.59
CA PHE A 381 -25.55 -2.84 -9.78
C PHE A 381 -25.68 -4.14 -10.56
N THR A 382 -26.67 -4.17 -11.46
CA THR A 382 -26.89 -5.29 -12.38
C THR A 382 -26.17 -5.06 -13.71
N VAL A 383 -25.90 -6.14 -14.44
CA VAL A 383 -25.25 -6.07 -15.77
C VAL A 383 -26.04 -5.20 -16.77
N ASP A 384 -27.37 -5.22 -16.70
CA ASP A 384 -28.23 -4.52 -17.66
C ASP A 384 -28.35 -3.02 -17.39
N ARG A 385 -28.29 -2.61 -16.11
CA ARG A 385 -28.45 -1.20 -15.71
C ARG A 385 -27.12 -0.49 -15.46
N PHE A 386 -26.17 -1.19 -14.85
CA PHE A 386 -24.89 -0.63 -14.40
C PHE A 386 -23.73 -1.57 -14.75
N PRO A 387 -23.49 -1.85 -16.04
CA PRO A 387 -22.55 -2.90 -16.45
C PRO A 387 -21.15 -2.72 -15.85
N GLN A 388 -20.62 -1.49 -15.81
CA GLN A 388 -19.28 -1.22 -15.30
C GLN A 388 -19.20 -1.35 -13.77
N GLN A 389 -20.19 -0.81 -13.03
CA GLN A 389 -20.24 -0.90 -11.58
C GLN A 389 -20.46 -2.36 -11.14
N HIS A 390 -21.32 -3.11 -11.84
CA HIS A 390 -21.52 -4.54 -11.65
C HIS A 390 -20.20 -5.30 -11.83
N ALA A 391 -19.47 -5.06 -12.92
CA ALA A 391 -18.18 -5.69 -13.17
C ALA A 391 -17.12 -5.33 -12.11
N THR A 392 -17.12 -4.08 -11.62
CA THR A 392 -16.27 -3.64 -10.51
C THR A 392 -16.61 -4.37 -9.22
N ALA A 393 -17.88 -4.49 -8.88
CA ALA A 393 -18.34 -5.17 -7.68
C ALA A 393 -18.01 -6.67 -7.73
N LEU A 394 -18.19 -7.33 -8.88
CA LEU A 394 -17.75 -8.71 -9.09
C LEU A 394 -16.23 -8.86 -8.94
N LEU A 395 -15.43 -7.98 -9.55
CA LEU A 395 -13.97 -8.00 -9.42
C LEU A 395 -13.55 -7.88 -7.95
N ASN A 396 -14.13 -6.94 -7.20
CA ASN A 396 -13.79 -6.69 -5.81
C ASN A 396 -14.24 -7.83 -4.89
N LEU A 397 -15.44 -8.37 -5.10
CA LEU A 397 -15.90 -9.58 -4.42
C LEU A 397 -14.97 -10.77 -4.70
N GLY A 398 -14.59 -10.97 -5.96
CA GLY A 398 -13.64 -11.99 -6.37
C GLY A 398 -12.29 -11.85 -5.66
N ASN A 399 -11.76 -10.63 -5.54
CA ASN A 399 -10.52 -10.35 -4.80
C ASN A 399 -10.65 -10.72 -3.32
N SER A 400 -11.73 -10.32 -2.67
CA SER A 400 -11.98 -10.62 -1.24
C SER A 400 -12.09 -12.13 -1.00
N LEU A 401 -12.82 -12.85 -1.87
CA LEU A 401 -12.95 -14.30 -1.83
C LEU A 401 -11.63 -15.02 -2.11
N ALA A 402 -10.84 -14.55 -3.07
CA ALA A 402 -9.54 -15.14 -3.39
C ALA A 402 -8.58 -15.00 -2.21
N GLU A 403 -8.50 -13.81 -1.60
CA GLU A 403 -7.65 -13.58 -0.43
C GLU A 403 -8.06 -14.47 0.76
N GLN A 404 -9.35 -14.57 1.07
CA GLN A 404 -9.82 -15.48 2.11
C GLN A 404 -9.57 -16.95 1.76
N GLY A 405 -9.87 -17.36 0.53
CA GLY A 405 -9.72 -18.75 0.07
C GLY A 405 -8.26 -19.21 0.05
N ILE A 406 -7.35 -18.28 -0.22
CA ILE A 406 -5.92 -18.48 -0.09
C ILE A 406 -5.54 -18.77 1.37
N LEU A 407 -6.06 -18.02 2.35
CA LEU A 407 -5.78 -18.17 3.78
C LEU A 407 -6.37 -19.44 4.40
N VAL A 408 -7.52 -19.90 3.90
CA VAL A 408 -8.24 -21.05 4.43
C VAL A 408 -7.82 -22.32 3.68
N SER A 409 -7.51 -23.38 4.40
CA SER A 409 -7.19 -24.70 3.83
C SER A 409 -8.44 -25.58 3.70
N GLY A 410 -8.33 -26.66 2.93
CA GLY A 410 -9.42 -27.64 2.78
C GLY A 410 -10.56 -27.16 1.88
N GLU A 411 -11.72 -27.79 2.01
CA GLU A 411 -12.84 -27.60 1.10
C GLU A 411 -13.39 -26.17 1.10
N GLU A 412 -13.40 -25.52 2.25
CA GLU A 412 -13.86 -24.14 2.35
C GLU A 412 -12.97 -23.17 1.57
N GLY A 413 -11.64 -23.33 1.67
CA GLY A 413 -10.70 -22.55 0.86
C GLY A 413 -10.87 -22.80 -0.63
N ASN A 414 -11.10 -24.06 -1.02
CA ASN A 414 -11.36 -24.42 -2.42
C ASN A 414 -12.67 -23.83 -2.94
N ARG A 415 -13.73 -23.83 -2.12
CA ARG A 415 -15.03 -23.21 -2.44
C ARG A 415 -14.88 -21.72 -2.69
N LEU A 416 -14.22 -21.00 -1.77
CA LEU A 416 -13.97 -19.56 -1.90
C LEU A 416 -13.18 -19.22 -3.18
N LEU A 417 -12.16 -20.02 -3.52
CA LEU A 417 -11.42 -19.85 -4.77
C LEU A 417 -12.29 -20.10 -6.01
N ARG A 418 -13.20 -21.10 -5.98
CA ARG A 418 -14.14 -21.35 -7.10
C ARG A 418 -15.09 -20.18 -7.29
N GLU A 419 -15.57 -19.60 -6.20
CA GLU A 419 -16.41 -18.41 -6.24
C GLU A 419 -15.65 -17.19 -6.75
N ALA A 420 -14.38 -17.02 -6.35
CA ALA A 420 -13.53 -15.95 -6.88
C ALA A 420 -13.37 -16.05 -8.40
N VAL A 421 -13.06 -17.24 -8.92
CA VAL A 421 -12.96 -17.50 -10.37
C VAL A 421 -14.27 -17.20 -11.09
N ALA A 422 -15.41 -17.61 -10.53
CA ALA A 422 -16.72 -17.31 -11.10
C ALA A 422 -16.99 -15.79 -11.18
N ASN A 423 -16.66 -15.04 -10.13
CA ASN A 423 -16.79 -13.59 -10.10
C ASN A 423 -15.88 -12.90 -11.13
N TYR A 424 -14.61 -13.30 -11.24
CA TYR A 424 -13.71 -12.75 -12.26
C TYR A 424 -14.20 -13.02 -13.68
N ARG A 425 -14.66 -14.24 -13.98
CA ARG A 425 -15.27 -14.56 -15.27
C ARG A 425 -16.53 -13.74 -15.53
N GLY A 426 -17.32 -13.45 -14.50
CA GLY A 426 -18.46 -12.53 -14.58
C GLY A 426 -18.04 -11.10 -14.95
N ALA A 427 -17.01 -10.55 -14.29
CA ALA A 427 -16.47 -9.22 -14.59
C ALA A 427 -15.90 -9.14 -16.03
N LEU A 428 -15.24 -10.20 -16.51
CA LEU A 428 -14.70 -10.31 -17.88
C LEU A 428 -15.76 -10.34 -18.99
N LYS A 429 -17.05 -10.50 -18.66
CA LYS A 429 -18.15 -10.33 -19.64
C LYS A 429 -18.36 -8.86 -20.03
N VAL A 430 -18.00 -7.94 -19.13
CA VAL A 430 -18.13 -6.49 -19.34
C VAL A 430 -16.77 -5.87 -19.64
N TYR A 431 -15.77 -6.19 -18.83
CA TYR A 431 -14.40 -5.77 -19.07
C TYR A 431 -13.85 -6.59 -20.22
N ILE A 432 -13.79 -5.98 -21.40
CA ILE A 432 -13.26 -6.56 -22.63
C ILE A 432 -12.04 -5.75 -23.11
N PRO A 433 -11.08 -6.38 -23.83
CA PRO A 433 -9.84 -5.72 -24.23
C PRO A 433 -10.04 -4.41 -25.00
N SER A 434 -11.07 -4.34 -25.85
CA SER A 434 -11.31 -3.19 -26.75
C SER A 434 -11.92 -1.97 -26.07
N ARG A 435 -12.54 -2.12 -24.90
CA ARG A 435 -13.25 -1.03 -24.20
C ARG A 435 -12.65 -0.70 -22.84
N PHE A 436 -12.14 -1.71 -22.14
CA PHE A 436 -11.58 -1.59 -20.80
C PHE A 436 -10.26 -2.39 -20.69
N PRO A 437 -9.25 -2.09 -21.54
CA PRO A 437 -8.04 -2.91 -21.66
C PRO A 437 -7.36 -3.14 -20.31
N GLN A 438 -7.22 -2.09 -19.48
CA GLN A 438 -6.53 -2.18 -18.20
C GLN A 438 -7.32 -2.96 -17.14
N GLN A 439 -8.64 -2.74 -17.05
CA GLN A 439 -9.51 -3.48 -16.12
C GLN A 439 -9.63 -4.95 -16.53
N TRP A 440 -9.69 -5.23 -17.84
CA TRP A 440 -9.64 -6.58 -18.37
C TRP A 440 -8.33 -7.28 -18.00
N ALA A 441 -7.18 -6.63 -18.23
CA ALA A 441 -5.88 -7.19 -17.88
C ALA A 441 -5.71 -7.40 -16.36
N ALA A 442 -6.21 -6.48 -15.53
CA ALA A 442 -6.21 -6.62 -14.08
C ALA A 442 -7.04 -7.84 -13.65
N THR A 443 -8.22 -8.01 -14.24
CA THR A 443 -9.13 -9.12 -13.95
C THR A 443 -8.54 -10.45 -14.43
N GLN A 444 -7.90 -10.49 -15.61
CA GLN A 444 -7.20 -11.67 -16.12
C GLN A 444 -6.03 -12.07 -15.21
N LYS A 445 -5.22 -11.11 -14.75
CA LYS A 445 -4.13 -11.38 -13.81
C LYS A 445 -4.66 -11.96 -12.49
N ASN A 446 -5.75 -11.43 -11.96
CA ASN A 446 -6.35 -11.92 -10.72
C ASN A 446 -6.99 -13.31 -10.90
N LEU A 447 -7.65 -13.54 -12.04
CA LEU A 447 -8.15 -14.85 -12.45
C LEU A 447 -7.03 -15.89 -12.50
N GLY A 448 -5.90 -15.56 -13.13
CA GLY A 448 -4.73 -16.43 -13.19
C GLY A 448 -4.19 -16.79 -11.79
N ALA A 449 -4.22 -15.84 -10.85
CA ALA A 449 -3.77 -16.10 -9.48
C ALA A 449 -4.69 -17.08 -8.73
N ALA A 450 -6.01 -16.90 -8.82
CA ALA A 450 -6.97 -17.81 -8.21
C ALA A 450 -6.91 -19.20 -8.83
N LEU A 451 -6.84 -19.30 -10.17
CA LEU A 451 -6.71 -20.57 -10.89
C LEU A 451 -5.41 -21.29 -10.54
N ARG A 452 -4.28 -20.57 -10.39
CA ARG A 452 -3.01 -21.15 -9.95
C ARG A 452 -3.17 -21.81 -8.58
N GLU A 453 -3.78 -21.11 -7.63
CA GLU A 453 -3.98 -21.63 -6.27
C GLU A 453 -4.91 -22.86 -6.25
N GLN A 454 -5.98 -22.86 -7.04
CA GLN A 454 -6.83 -24.04 -7.21
C GLN A 454 -6.08 -25.21 -7.84
N GLY A 455 -5.29 -24.94 -8.88
CA GLY A 455 -4.50 -25.95 -9.58
C GLY A 455 -3.50 -26.61 -8.64
N VAL A 456 -2.80 -25.81 -7.85
CA VAL A 456 -1.86 -26.30 -6.82
C VAL A 456 -2.57 -27.21 -5.81
N ARG A 457 -3.78 -26.87 -5.34
CA ARG A 457 -4.51 -27.65 -4.33
C ARG A 457 -5.16 -28.93 -4.86
N THR A 458 -5.56 -28.96 -6.13
CA THR A 458 -6.33 -30.07 -6.70
C THR A 458 -5.44 -31.26 -7.09
N GLY A 459 -4.24 -30.99 -7.62
CA GLY A 459 -3.37 -32.05 -8.16
C GLY A 459 -3.97 -32.77 -9.37
N GLY A 460 -3.27 -33.79 -9.88
CA GLY A 460 -3.72 -34.61 -11.01
C GLY A 460 -3.98 -33.82 -12.30
N GLU A 461 -4.75 -34.41 -13.22
CA GLU A 461 -5.11 -33.82 -14.52
C GLU A 461 -5.94 -32.53 -14.35
N ALA A 462 -6.93 -32.55 -13.46
CA ALA A 462 -7.75 -31.38 -13.17
C ALA A 462 -6.91 -30.19 -12.67
N GLY A 463 -5.94 -30.43 -11.79
CA GLY A 463 -5.00 -29.41 -11.35
C GLY A 463 -4.13 -28.87 -12.48
N THR A 464 -3.68 -29.73 -13.40
CA THR A 464 -2.89 -29.32 -14.58
C THR A 464 -3.70 -28.44 -15.54
N LEU A 465 -4.98 -28.75 -15.77
CA LEU A 465 -5.87 -27.93 -16.60
C LEU A 465 -6.05 -26.52 -16.00
N LEU A 466 -6.24 -26.42 -14.68
CA LEU A 466 -6.35 -25.14 -13.97
C LEU A 466 -5.06 -24.31 -14.09
N LEU A 467 -3.90 -24.94 -14.00
CA LEU A 467 -2.60 -24.26 -14.19
C LEU A 467 -2.42 -23.76 -15.63
N ALA A 468 -2.84 -24.55 -16.63
CA ALA A 468 -2.80 -24.13 -18.03
C ALA A 468 -3.76 -22.95 -18.32
N GLU A 469 -4.93 -22.94 -17.69
CA GLU A 469 -5.85 -21.81 -17.76
C GLU A 469 -5.25 -20.56 -17.11
N ALA A 470 -4.58 -20.71 -15.96
CA ALA A 470 -3.86 -19.61 -15.31
C ALA A 470 -2.75 -19.01 -16.20
N VAL A 471 -1.96 -19.85 -16.88
CA VAL A 471 -0.96 -19.39 -17.87
C VAL A 471 -1.62 -18.57 -18.98
N THR A 472 -2.78 -19.02 -19.48
CA THR A 472 -3.54 -18.33 -20.52
C THR A 472 -4.01 -16.95 -20.04
N ALA A 473 -4.54 -16.86 -18.81
CA ALA A 473 -5.00 -15.61 -18.22
C ALA A 473 -3.83 -14.62 -18.00
N TYR A 474 -2.67 -15.07 -17.52
CA TYR A 474 -1.50 -14.19 -17.37
C TYR A 474 -0.96 -13.70 -18.72
N ARG A 475 -0.88 -14.57 -19.73
CA ARG A 475 -0.49 -14.17 -21.09
C ARG A 475 -1.47 -13.16 -21.69
N ALA A 476 -2.76 -13.34 -21.45
CA ALA A 476 -3.79 -12.38 -21.84
C ALA A 476 -3.53 -11.01 -21.20
N ALA A 477 -3.29 -10.95 -19.88
CA ALA A 477 -2.95 -9.69 -19.20
C ALA A 477 -1.68 -9.02 -19.76
N LEU A 478 -0.67 -9.79 -20.14
CA LEU A 478 0.58 -9.31 -20.76
C LEU A 478 0.41 -8.75 -22.19
N THR A 479 -0.77 -8.88 -22.81
CA THR A 479 -1.07 -8.19 -24.08
C THR A 479 -1.38 -6.70 -23.88
N VAL A 480 -1.72 -6.31 -22.65
CA VAL A 480 -2.03 -4.92 -22.27
C VAL A 480 -0.95 -4.36 -21.35
N TYR A 481 -0.51 -5.15 -20.36
CA TYR A 481 0.61 -4.78 -19.53
C TYR A 481 1.88 -4.98 -20.33
N THR A 482 2.51 -3.89 -20.73
CA THR A 482 3.80 -3.89 -21.42
C THR A 482 4.87 -3.28 -20.52
N GLN A 483 6.13 -3.61 -20.80
CA GLN A 483 7.26 -3.06 -20.05
C GLN A 483 7.34 -1.54 -20.19
N GLU A 484 6.97 -0.99 -21.35
CA GLU A 484 7.08 0.43 -21.66
C GLU A 484 6.01 1.28 -20.97
N GLN A 485 4.76 0.81 -20.96
CA GLN A 485 3.62 1.61 -20.48
C GLN A 485 3.27 1.30 -19.03
N LEU A 486 3.43 0.04 -18.60
CA LEU A 486 2.99 -0.44 -17.29
C LEU A 486 4.05 -1.38 -16.69
N PRO A 487 5.30 -0.91 -16.49
CA PRO A 487 6.44 -1.76 -16.13
C PRO A 487 6.22 -2.57 -14.85
N GLN A 488 5.58 -1.98 -13.84
CA GLN A 488 5.32 -2.64 -12.56
C GLN A 488 4.28 -3.77 -12.69
N GLN A 489 3.20 -3.52 -13.42
CA GLN A 489 2.14 -4.49 -13.67
C GLN A 489 2.64 -5.61 -14.57
N TRP A 490 3.46 -5.28 -15.58
CA TRP A 490 4.12 -6.24 -16.45
C TRP A 490 5.04 -7.16 -15.66
N ALA A 491 5.98 -6.61 -14.87
CA ALA A 491 6.92 -7.40 -14.06
C ALA A 491 6.20 -8.30 -13.04
N MET A 492 5.16 -7.80 -12.39
CA MET A 492 4.31 -8.61 -11.51
C MET A 492 3.65 -9.77 -12.24
N THR A 493 3.11 -9.51 -13.44
CA THR A 493 2.44 -10.53 -14.23
C THR A 493 3.43 -11.56 -14.77
N GLN A 494 4.64 -11.13 -15.15
CA GLN A 494 5.74 -12.01 -15.54
C GLN A 494 6.18 -12.93 -14.39
N SER A 495 6.38 -12.38 -13.18
CA SER A 495 6.74 -13.20 -12.01
C SER A 495 5.66 -14.23 -11.67
N ASN A 496 4.38 -13.83 -11.73
CA ASN A 496 3.26 -14.75 -11.53
C ASN A 496 3.17 -15.83 -12.63
N LEU A 497 3.41 -15.46 -13.88
CA LEU A 497 3.50 -16.39 -15.01
C LEU A 497 4.64 -17.39 -14.78
N GLY A 498 5.81 -16.92 -14.34
CA GLY A 498 6.94 -17.78 -13.99
C GLY A 498 6.59 -18.80 -12.91
N ALA A 499 5.89 -18.37 -11.85
CA ALA A 499 5.47 -19.25 -10.77
C ALA A 499 4.53 -20.37 -11.25
N VAL A 500 3.51 -20.05 -12.06
CA VAL A 500 2.58 -21.07 -12.59
C VAL A 500 3.27 -22.02 -13.56
N LEU A 501 4.17 -21.53 -14.43
CA LEU A 501 4.94 -22.36 -15.36
C LEU A 501 5.88 -23.30 -14.61
N TRP A 502 6.50 -22.85 -13.52
CA TRP A 502 7.33 -23.68 -12.66
C TRP A 502 6.51 -24.80 -12.00
N TYR A 503 5.32 -24.47 -11.45
CA TYR A 503 4.42 -25.48 -10.88
C TYR A 503 3.92 -26.49 -11.92
N GLN A 504 3.60 -26.04 -13.13
CA GLN A 504 3.21 -26.93 -14.21
C GLN A 504 4.39 -27.84 -14.63
N GLY A 505 5.60 -27.28 -14.73
CA GLY A 505 6.81 -28.01 -15.08
C GLY A 505 7.14 -29.11 -14.07
N THR A 506 7.07 -28.81 -12.77
CA THR A 506 7.34 -29.81 -11.70
C THR A 506 6.31 -30.95 -11.65
N ARG A 507 5.12 -30.75 -12.23
CA ARG A 507 4.07 -31.77 -12.36
C ARG A 507 4.08 -32.49 -13.70
N THR A 508 4.92 -32.04 -14.63
CA THR A 508 5.09 -32.62 -15.96
C THR A 508 6.38 -33.44 -15.96
N GLY A 509 6.45 -34.51 -16.75
CA GLY A 509 7.66 -35.31 -16.95
C GLY A 509 8.41 -34.95 -18.25
N GLY A 510 9.66 -35.38 -18.35
CA GLY A 510 10.42 -35.37 -19.61
C GLY A 510 10.73 -33.97 -20.17
N GLU A 511 10.84 -33.86 -21.50
CA GLU A 511 11.25 -32.61 -22.16
C GLU A 511 10.21 -31.48 -22.03
N ALA A 512 8.93 -31.82 -21.93
CA ALA A 512 7.87 -30.84 -21.68
C ALA A 512 8.07 -30.13 -20.33
N SER A 513 8.50 -30.87 -19.30
CA SER A 513 8.89 -30.30 -18.00
C SER A 513 10.01 -29.26 -18.15
N LYS A 514 11.12 -29.66 -18.79
CA LYS A 514 12.28 -28.78 -18.98
C LYS A 514 11.91 -27.52 -19.77
N ALA A 515 11.07 -27.64 -20.80
CA ALA A 515 10.59 -26.49 -21.56
C ALA A 515 9.77 -25.51 -20.72
N LEU A 516 8.89 -26.01 -19.85
CA LEU A 516 8.12 -25.18 -18.91
C LEU A 516 9.01 -24.48 -17.88
N ILE A 517 9.98 -25.20 -17.30
CA ILE A 517 10.92 -24.59 -16.34
C ILE A 517 11.80 -23.52 -17.01
N ARG A 518 12.24 -23.72 -18.27
CA ARG A 518 12.97 -22.68 -19.02
C ARG A 518 12.11 -21.44 -19.25
N GLN A 519 10.84 -21.59 -19.60
CA GLN A 519 9.92 -20.45 -19.74
C GLN A 519 9.71 -19.74 -18.39
N ALA A 520 9.64 -20.49 -17.29
CA ALA A 520 9.53 -19.91 -15.96
C ALA A 520 10.75 -19.05 -15.60
N ILE A 521 11.96 -19.56 -15.85
CA ILE A 521 13.23 -18.84 -15.66
C ILE A 521 13.22 -17.52 -16.44
N ASN A 522 12.87 -17.57 -17.73
CA ASN A 522 12.79 -16.39 -18.58
C ASN A 522 11.79 -15.35 -18.04
N ALA A 523 10.61 -15.79 -17.59
CA ALA A 523 9.61 -14.88 -17.03
C ALA A 523 10.08 -14.20 -15.73
N PHE A 524 10.80 -14.92 -14.86
CA PHE A 524 11.41 -14.31 -13.66
C PHE A 524 12.53 -13.33 -14.02
N GLU A 525 13.36 -13.65 -15.02
CA GLU A 525 14.43 -12.76 -15.50
C GLU A 525 13.85 -11.47 -16.07
N LEU A 526 12.79 -11.54 -16.87
CA LEU A 526 12.05 -10.37 -17.36
C LEU A 526 11.50 -9.51 -16.22
N ALA A 527 10.91 -10.12 -15.17
CA ALA A 527 10.43 -9.35 -14.02
C ALA A 527 11.55 -8.58 -13.30
N LEU A 528 12.77 -9.16 -13.25
CA LEU A 528 13.94 -8.56 -12.62
C LEU A 528 14.57 -7.42 -13.43
N GLU A 529 14.21 -7.23 -14.70
CA GLU A 529 14.61 -6.05 -15.47
C GLU A 529 13.96 -4.76 -14.92
N VAL A 530 12.77 -4.89 -14.31
CA VAL A 530 12.04 -3.76 -13.70
C VAL A 530 12.27 -3.72 -12.19
N TRP A 531 12.21 -4.88 -11.53
CA TRP A 531 12.38 -4.99 -10.09
C TRP A 531 13.84 -5.09 -9.74
N THR A 532 14.55 -3.96 -9.71
CA THR A 532 15.95 -3.92 -9.30
C THR A 532 16.11 -3.95 -7.78
N ARG A 533 17.28 -4.36 -7.32
CA ARG A 533 17.60 -4.39 -5.88
C ARG A 533 17.52 -3.00 -5.26
N GLU A 534 17.86 -1.96 -6.01
CA GLU A 534 17.91 -0.58 -5.56
C GLU A 534 16.52 0.06 -5.48
N ALA A 535 15.67 -0.18 -6.48
CA ALA A 535 14.34 0.44 -6.55
C ALA A 535 13.27 -0.35 -5.77
N LEU A 536 13.34 -1.68 -5.82
CA LEU A 536 12.32 -2.59 -5.30
C LEU A 536 12.96 -3.82 -4.63
N PRO A 537 13.72 -3.63 -3.54
CA PRO A 537 14.51 -4.69 -2.90
C PRO A 537 13.68 -5.91 -2.51
N ALA A 538 12.47 -5.72 -1.98
CA ALA A 538 11.62 -6.83 -1.54
C ALA A 538 11.16 -7.70 -2.73
N GLN A 539 10.70 -7.08 -3.82
CA GLN A 539 10.26 -7.79 -5.02
C GLN A 539 11.42 -8.47 -5.73
N TRP A 540 12.58 -7.80 -5.79
CA TRP A 540 13.82 -8.36 -6.32
C TRP A 540 14.26 -9.59 -5.51
N GLU A 541 14.35 -9.48 -4.19
CA GLU A 541 14.77 -10.59 -3.31
C GLU A 541 13.85 -11.80 -3.46
N GLN A 542 12.53 -11.57 -3.43
CA GLN A 542 11.54 -12.62 -3.61
C GLN A 542 11.70 -13.30 -4.97
N THR A 543 11.75 -12.54 -6.06
CA THR A 543 11.83 -13.07 -7.42
C THR A 543 13.16 -13.79 -7.67
N MET A 544 14.27 -13.28 -7.13
CA MET A 544 15.58 -13.92 -7.17
C MET A 544 15.59 -15.27 -6.46
N LEU A 545 14.91 -15.40 -5.32
CA LEU A 545 14.77 -16.69 -4.62
C LEU A 545 14.08 -17.73 -5.52
N ILE A 546 12.98 -17.36 -6.17
CA ILE A 546 12.24 -18.28 -7.07
C ILE A 546 13.06 -18.65 -8.28
N LEU A 547 13.75 -17.66 -8.86
CA LEU A 547 14.64 -17.88 -10.01
C LEU A 547 15.73 -18.91 -9.67
N LYS A 548 16.34 -18.81 -8.48
CA LYS A 548 17.33 -19.78 -8.00
C LYS A 548 16.72 -21.18 -7.86
N ILE A 549 15.52 -21.29 -7.31
CA ILE A 549 14.80 -22.56 -7.19
C ILE A 549 14.54 -23.17 -8.57
N ALA A 550 14.02 -22.37 -9.52
CA ALA A 550 13.73 -22.82 -10.88
C ALA A 550 14.98 -23.29 -11.63
N LYS A 551 16.10 -22.55 -11.52
CA LYS A 551 17.40 -22.95 -12.09
C LYS A 551 17.89 -24.28 -11.51
N LYS A 552 17.84 -24.43 -10.17
CA LYS A 552 18.19 -25.68 -9.50
C LYS A 552 17.28 -26.85 -9.92
N THR A 553 15.97 -26.62 -10.07
CA THR A 553 15.04 -27.61 -10.59
C THR A 553 15.47 -28.10 -11.98
N LEU A 554 15.79 -27.18 -12.89
CA LEU A 554 16.22 -27.51 -14.25
C LEU A 554 17.55 -28.28 -14.26
N ASP A 555 18.51 -27.89 -13.43
CA ASP A 555 19.81 -28.56 -13.36
C ASP A 555 19.70 -29.99 -12.81
N ASN A 556 18.88 -30.20 -11.78
CA ASN A 556 18.58 -31.54 -11.27
C ASN A 556 17.91 -32.43 -12.33
N MET A 557 17.12 -31.85 -13.24
CA MET A 557 16.52 -32.59 -14.37
C MET A 557 17.52 -32.95 -15.47
N LYS A 558 18.69 -32.30 -15.52
CA LYS A 558 19.79 -32.65 -16.44
C LYS A 558 20.66 -33.77 -15.88
N THR A 559 20.80 -33.86 -14.55
CA THR A 559 21.64 -34.87 -13.91
C THR A 559 20.97 -36.24 -13.75
N LEU A 560 19.63 -36.29 -13.85
CA LEU A 560 18.83 -37.52 -13.77
C LEU A 560 18.66 -38.26 -15.11
N SER A 561 19.28 -37.81 -16.20
CA SER A 561 19.29 -38.54 -17.48
C SER A 561 20.49 -39.50 -17.55
N TRP A 562 20.36 -40.67 -16.93
CA TRP A 562 21.25 -41.82 -17.10
C TRP A 562 20.44 -43.09 -17.20
#